data_AF-A0A7V9FSB9-F1
#
_entry.id   AF-A0A7V9FSB9-F1
#
_cell.length_a   1.000
_cell.length_b   1.000
_cell.length_c   1.000
_cell.angle_alpha   90.00
_cell.angle_beta   90.00
_cell.angle_gamma   90.00
#
_symmetry.space_group_name_H-M   'P 1'
#
loop_
_entity.id
_entity.type
_entity.pdbx_description
1 polymer ?
#
loop_
_entity_poly.entity_id
_entity_poly.type
_entity_poly.pdbx_seq_one_letter_code
_entity_poly.pdbx_strand_id
1 'polypeptide(L)'
;MNLAAVLVTGLFAGGVSCAAVQGGLLTGLITRQHAATAPPATPPRFAKDRTSNAGNAPARTGTTGAVQTAHRPTWREQLGDDLAPVGGFLTGKLVSHTLLGALLGALGGAVALSVGARTWLQIGAGLVILAFGLAQLGVPGFRGIVIEPPRSWMRIVRNRARSQMALAPALLGLATVLIPCGVTLSVEALALTSGSAFAGAGTMAVFVLGTSPLFAVLGYAARKAATAWRGRLTALTGLAVIALGLFTLNGGLELAGSPLAASRIPQTVGLAQSPPDTSTVSTANGRQVVVITATASAYSPDNVEVRAGLPTTLVIRSDNARGCIRSFVIPSLNEQKILPVTGERRIELGTLQPG
;
A
#
# COMPACT_ATOMS: atom_id res chain seq x y z
N MET A 1 13.95 16.51 -9.52
CA MET A 1 13.23 15.55 -8.66
C MET A 1 14.19 15.05 -7.58
N ASN A 2 13.81 15.10 -6.30
CA ASN A 2 14.69 14.69 -5.20
C ASN A 2 14.56 13.18 -4.95
N LEU A 3 15.41 12.38 -5.60
CA LEU A 3 15.41 10.91 -5.46
C LEU A 3 15.62 10.46 -4.00
N ALA A 4 16.38 11.22 -3.22
CA ALA A 4 16.56 10.97 -1.78
C ALA A 4 15.23 11.06 -1.01
N ALA A 5 14.35 12.01 -1.34
CA ALA A 5 13.04 12.10 -0.71
C ALA A 5 12.15 10.91 -1.12
N VAL A 6 12.22 10.45 -2.37
CA VAL A 6 11.50 9.26 -2.85
C VAL A 6 11.98 8.00 -2.13
N LEU A 7 13.28 7.85 -1.94
CA LEU A 7 13.89 6.75 -1.18
C LEU A 7 13.42 6.72 0.28
N VAL A 8 13.48 7.87 0.97
CA VAL A 8 13.04 8.01 2.36
C VAL A 8 11.53 7.75 2.49
N THR A 9 10.74 8.23 1.54
CA THR A 9 9.30 7.96 1.49
C THR A 9 9.02 6.48 1.29
N GLY A 10 9.79 5.81 0.42
CA GLY A 10 9.74 4.35 0.24
C GLY A 10 10.11 3.60 1.53
N LEU A 11 11.17 4.01 2.21
CA LEU A 11 11.65 3.34 3.42
C LEU A 11 10.67 3.45 4.60
N PHE A 12 10.12 4.63 4.87
CA PHE A 12 9.31 4.89 6.06
C PHE A 12 7.80 4.83 5.81
N ALA A 13 7.30 5.52 4.79
CA ALA A 13 5.86 5.62 4.56
C ALA A 13 5.33 4.46 3.69
N GLY A 14 6.02 4.17 2.59
CA GLY A 14 5.68 3.09 1.66
C GLY A 14 5.91 1.73 2.30
N GLY A 15 7.01 1.57 3.02
CA GLY A 15 7.37 0.35 3.70
C GLY A 15 6.28 -0.11 4.68
N VAL A 16 5.89 0.71 5.63
CA VAL A 16 4.95 0.29 6.70
C VAL A 16 3.57 -0.05 6.13
N SER A 17 3.07 0.78 5.21
CA SER A 17 1.75 0.62 4.60
C SER A 17 1.70 -0.57 3.63
N CYS A 18 2.60 -0.62 2.65
CA CYS A 18 2.56 -1.63 1.62
C CYS A 18 3.01 -2.99 2.15
N ALA A 19 3.89 -3.04 3.16
CA ALA A 19 4.29 -4.29 3.77
C ALA A 19 3.24 -4.87 4.73
N ALA A 20 2.36 -4.06 5.31
CA ALA A 20 1.20 -4.58 6.05
C ALA A 20 0.26 -5.38 5.13
N VAL A 21 -0.04 -4.86 3.93
CA VAL A 21 -0.93 -5.51 2.95
C VAL A 21 -0.23 -6.65 2.21
N GLN A 22 0.92 -6.37 1.61
CA GLN A 22 1.63 -7.32 0.74
C GLN A 22 2.43 -8.36 1.54
N GLY A 23 2.89 -8.01 2.75
CA GLY A 23 3.56 -8.95 3.65
C GLY A 23 2.63 -10.03 4.18
N GLY A 24 1.35 -9.72 4.40
CA GLY A 24 0.34 -10.73 4.76
C GLY A 24 0.13 -11.78 3.67
N LEU A 25 0.07 -11.35 2.40
CA LEU A 25 -0.02 -12.22 1.23
C LEU A 25 1.22 -13.10 1.06
N LEU A 26 2.42 -12.51 1.19
CA LEU A 26 3.69 -13.22 1.12
C LEU A 26 3.79 -14.27 2.24
N THR A 27 3.44 -13.91 3.47
CA THR A 27 3.44 -14.84 4.62
C THR A 27 2.45 -15.99 4.42
N GLY A 28 1.26 -15.70 3.90
CA GLY A 28 0.24 -16.72 3.59
C GLY A 28 0.70 -17.71 2.50
N LEU A 29 1.49 -17.27 1.53
CA LEU A 29 2.05 -18.16 0.51
C LEU A 29 3.19 -19.01 1.05
N ILE A 30 4.11 -18.41 1.80
CA ILE A 30 5.25 -19.15 2.34
C ILE A 30 4.76 -20.24 3.31
N THR A 31 3.77 -19.93 4.16
CA THR A 31 3.15 -20.94 5.04
C THR A 31 2.48 -22.08 4.25
N ARG A 32 1.85 -21.79 3.11
CA ARG A 32 1.27 -22.82 2.21
C ARG A 32 2.31 -23.63 1.46
N GLN A 33 3.43 -23.03 1.05
CA GLN A 33 4.54 -23.74 0.42
C GLN A 33 5.20 -24.71 1.40
N HIS A 34 5.43 -24.29 2.65
CA HIS A 34 5.90 -25.17 3.72
C HIS A 34 4.93 -26.30 4.06
N ALA A 35 3.62 -26.04 4.05
CA ALA A 35 2.62 -27.09 4.24
C ALA A 35 2.61 -28.11 3.09
N ALA A 36 3.00 -27.72 1.87
CA ALA A 36 3.07 -28.59 0.70
C ALA A 36 4.37 -29.39 0.59
N THR A 37 5.47 -28.92 1.20
CA THR A 37 6.76 -29.63 1.27
C THR A 37 6.92 -30.48 2.54
N ALA A 38 6.04 -30.32 3.53
CA ALA A 38 6.00 -31.21 4.70
C ALA A 38 5.58 -32.64 4.27
N PRO A 39 6.29 -33.69 4.71
CA PRO A 39 5.90 -35.06 4.42
C PRO A 39 4.48 -35.33 4.96
N PRO A 40 3.65 -36.12 4.27
CA PRO A 40 2.27 -36.38 4.69
C PRO A 40 2.28 -36.93 6.12
N ALA A 41 1.60 -36.24 7.02
CA ALA A 41 1.41 -36.71 8.38
C ALA A 41 0.73 -38.08 8.33
N THR A 42 1.45 -39.11 8.76
CA THR A 42 0.92 -40.46 8.91
C THR A 42 -0.33 -40.37 9.80
N PRO A 43 -1.51 -40.83 9.35
CA PRO A 43 -2.71 -40.79 10.18
C PRO A 43 -2.46 -41.60 11.47
N PRO A 44 -3.00 -41.18 12.63
CA PRO A 44 -2.82 -41.92 13.86
C PRO A 44 -3.43 -43.32 13.69
N ARG A 45 -2.58 -44.34 13.69
CA ARG A 45 -3.02 -45.73 13.78
C ARG A 45 -3.66 -45.87 15.16
N PHE A 46 -4.98 -45.99 15.19
CA PHE A 46 -5.69 -46.50 16.36
C PHE A 46 -5.16 -47.91 16.63
N ALA A 47 -4.30 -48.02 17.65
CA ALA A 47 -3.85 -49.29 18.18
C ALA A 47 -5.06 -49.97 18.84
N LYS A 48 -5.65 -50.93 18.14
CA LYS A 48 -6.63 -51.85 18.71
C LYS A 48 -5.85 -53.03 19.26
N ASP A 49 -5.80 -53.11 20.58
CA ASP A 49 -5.29 -54.27 21.32
C ASP A 49 -5.89 -55.56 20.77
N ARG A 50 -5.01 -56.49 20.37
CA ARG A 50 -5.35 -57.91 20.25
C ARG A 50 -4.14 -58.75 20.65
N THR A 51 -4.31 -59.41 21.78
CA THR A 51 -3.44 -60.41 22.38
C THR A 51 -3.48 -61.74 21.61
N SER A 52 -2.40 -62.53 21.76
CA SER A 52 -2.15 -63.89 21.23
C SER A 52 -1.77 -63.94 19.74
N ASN A 53 -0.78 -64.69 19.26
CA ASN A 53 -0.11 -65.88 19.76
C ASN A 53 1.28 -66.04 19.09
N ALA A 54 2.15 -66.84 19.71
CA ALA A 54 3.53 -67.11 19.30
C ALA A 54 3.66 -67.96 18.01
N GLY A 55 4.79 -67.81 17.29
CA GLY A 55 5.26 -68.83 16.34
C GLY A 55 6.16 -68.34 15.20
N ASN A 56 7.46 -68.63 15.33
CA ASN A 56 8.46 -68.91 14.29
C ASN A 56 9.02 -67.78 13.38
N ALA A 57 10.32 -67.53 13.57
CA ALA A 57 11.25 -66.96 12.58
C ALA A 57 11.72 -68.09 11.61
N PRO A 58 12.42 -67.86 10.46
CA PRO A 58 13.60 -67.00 10.36
C PRO A 58 13.85 -66.26 9.01
N ALA A 59 14.97 -65.52 9.01
CA ALA A 59 15.85 -65.20 7.87
C ALA A 59 15.56 -63.96 6.99
N ARG A 60 16.28 -62.90 7.36
CA ARG A 60 16.84 -61.80 6.55
C ARG A 60 17.20 -62.18 5.10
N THR A 61 16.79 -61.36 4.14
CA THR A 61 17.57 -61.01 2.94
C THR A 61 17.36 -59.52 2.63
N GLY A 62 18.46 -58.85 2.32
CA GLY A 62 18.60 -57.40 2.43
C GLY A 62 17.95 -56.61 1.30
N THR A 63 17.14 -55.63 1.67
CA THR A 63 17.01 -54.40 0.91
C THR A 63 18.04 -53.42 1.46
N THR A 64 19.07 -53.14 0.66
CA THR A 64 19.97 -52.01 0.82
C THR A 64 19.16 -50.72 0.85
N GLY A 65 18.69 -50.35 2.04
CA GLY A 65 18.22 -49.02 2.33
C GLY A 65 19.39 -48.09 2.07
N ALA A 66 19.34 -47.36 0.97
CA ALA A 66 20.18 -46.19 0.77
C ALA A 66 20.00 -45.31 2.01
N VAL A 67 21.01 -45.29 2.87
CA VAL A 67 21.16 -44.31 3.92
C VAL A 67 21.18 -42.98 3.20
N GLN A 68 20.02 -42.32 3.14
CA GLN A 68 19.96 -40.90 2.82
C GLN A 68 20.78 -40.22 3.91
N THR A 69 22.04 -39.95 3.59
CA THR A 69 22.90 -39.09 4.38
C THR A 69 22.15 -37.77 4.51
N ALA A 70 21.61 -37.53 5.70
CA ALA A 70 20.95 -36.28 6.04
C ALA A 70 22.02 -35.18 5.95
N HIS A 71 22.16 -34.61 4.76
CA HIS A 71 22.97 -33.45 4.50
C HIS A 71 22.37 -32.34 5.35
N ARG A 72 22.99 -32.04 6.50
CA ARG A 72 22.58 -30.93 7.35
C ARG A 72 23.01 -29.67 6.58
N PRO A 73 22.07 -28.92 5.99
CA PRO A 73 22.44 -27.74 5.21
C PRO A 73 23.20 -26.79 6.12
N THR A 74 24.25 -26.17 5.59
CA THR A 74 25.01 -25.16 6.32
C THR A 74 24.12 -23.94 6.58
N TRP A 75 24.39 -23.18 7.65
CA TRP A 75 23.58 -22.00 8.01
C TRP A 75 23.45 -20.97 6.86
N ARG A 76 24.44 -20.92 5.95
CA ARG A 76 24.43 -20.10 4.74
C ARG A 76 23.48 -20.62 3.65
N GLU A 77 23.39 -21.94 3.47
CA GLU A 77 22.44 -22.56 2.53
C GLU A 77 21.00 -22.42 3.02
N GLN A 78 20.76 -22.57 4.34
CA GLN A 78 19.45 -22.30 4.95
C GLN A 78 19.01 -20.84 4.80
N LEU A 79 19.92 -19.88 5.00
CA LEU A 79 19.65 -18.45 4.74
C LEU A 79 19.35 -18.20 3.25
N GLY A 80 20.07 -18.85 2.34
CA GLY A 80 19.83 -18.75 0.89
C GLY A 80 18.45 -19.23 0.48
N ASP A 81 18.05 -20.42 0.95
CA ASP A 81 16.73 -21.00 0.68
C ASP A 81 15.58 -20.19 1.31
N ASP A 82 15.85 -19.53 2.44
CA ASP A 82 14.88 -18.67 3.12
C ASP A 82 14.72 -17.28 2.48
N LEU A 83 15.80 -16.73 1.90
CA LEU A 83 15.79 -15.43 1.21
C LEU A 83 15.37 -15.53 -0.26
N ALA A 84 15.55 -16.68 -0.92
CA ALA A 84 15.15 -16.90 -2.31
C ALA A 84 13.70 -16.46 -2.65
N PRO A 85 12.67 -16.81 -1.86
CA PRO A 85 11.31 -16.36 -2.14
C PRO A 85 11.10 -14.85 -1.94
N VAL A 86 11.82 -14.23 -1.01
CA VAL A 86 11.76 -12.78 -0.78
C VAL A 86 12.47 -12.02 -1.90
N GLY A 87 13.62 -12.52 -2.34
CA GLY A 87 14.36 -12.01 -3.50
C GLY A 87 13.50 -12.07 -4.77
N GLY A 88 12.90 -13.23 -5.06
CA GLY A 88 12.01 -13.38 -6.22
C GLY A 88 10.83 -12.41 -6.20
N PHE A 89 10.19 -12.20 -5.05
CA PHE A 89 9.12 -11.22 -4.88
C PHE A 89 9.58 -9.79 -5.14
N LEU A 90 10.71 -9.38 -4.56
CA LEU A 90 11.28 -8.04 -4.73
C LEU A 90 11.70 -7.77 -6.17
N THR A 91 12.30 -8.75 -6.85
CA THR A 91 12.67 -8.62 -8.27
C THR A 91 11.43 -8.47 -9.14
N GLY A 92 10.39 -9.29 -8.93
CA GLY A 92 9.12 -9.16 -9.65
C GLY A 92 8.43 -7.81 -9.41
N LYS A 93 8.46 -7.32 -8.17
CA LYS A 93 7.93 -5.99 -7.79
C LYS A 93 8.73 -4.87 -8.47
N LEU A 94 10.06 -4.96 -8.46
CA LEU A 94 10.93 -3.95 -9.09
C LEU A 94 10.67 -3.86 -10.60
N VAL A 95 10.67 -5.00 -11.30
CA VAL A 95 10.43 -5.03 -12.75
C VAL A 95 9.05 -4.46 -13.08
N SER A 96 8.00 -4.96 -12.44
CA SER A 96 6.63 -4.52 -12.72
C SER A 96 6.40 -3.03 -12.46
N HIS A 97 6.89 -2.50 -11.33
CA HIS A 97 6.70 -1.08 -10.97
C HIS A 97 7.58 -0.16 -11.81
N THR A 98 8.76 -0.61 -12.24
CA THR A 98 9.62 0.16 -13.14
C THR A 98 8.99 0.28 -14.53
N LEU A 99 8.44 -0.82 -15.06
CA LEU A 99 7.68 -0.81 -16.32
C LEU A 99 6.44 0.07 -16.23
N LEU A 100 5.68 -0.04 -15.14
CA LEU A 100 4.51 0.82 -14.91
C LEU A 100 4.92 2.29 -14.82
N GLY A 101 5.98 2.61 -14.07
CA GLY A 101 6.52 3.96 -13.95
C GLY A 101 6.99 4.53 -15.29
N ALA A 102 7.60 3.70 -16.15
CA ALA A 102 7.98 4.10 -17.50
C ALA A 102 6.75 4.45 -18.36
N LEU A 103 5.72 3.60 -18.31
CA LEU A 103 4.47 3.81 -19.04
C LEU A 103 3.76 5.09 -18.57
N LEU A 104 3.60 5.25 -17.25
CA LEU A 104 3.00 6.43 -16.64
C LEU A 104 3.82 7.69 -16.96
N GLY A 105 5.15 7.64 -16.85
CA GLY A 105 6.02 8.76 -17.20
C GLY A 105 5.92 9.16 -18.67
N ALA A 106 5.78 8.20 -19.59
CA ALA A 106 5.56 8.46 -21.01
C ALA A 106 4.20 9.11 -21.28
N LEU A 107 3.14 8.66 -20.59
CA LEU A 107 1.78 9.20 -20.71
C LEU A 107 1.59 10.53 -19.97
N GLY A 108 2.56 10.90 -19.12
CA GLY A 108 2.55 12.06 -18.25
C GLY A 108 2.35 13.43 -18.90
N GLY A 109 2.67 13.53 -20.20
CA GLY A 109 2.43 14.72 -21.00
C GLY A 109 1.01 14.81 -21.58
N ALA A 110 0.28 13.70 -21.65
CA ALA A 110 -1.02 13.60 -22.32
C ALA A 110 -2.22 13.48 -21.35
N VAL A 111 -1.99 13.04 -20.11
CA VAL A 111 -3.06 12.73 -19.17
C VAL A 111 -2.83 13.41 -17.81
N ALA A 112 -3.34 14.63 -17.66
CA ALA A 112 -3.59 15.19 -16.34
C ALA A 112 -4.84 14.52 -15.75
N LEU A 113 -4.67 13.45 -14.96
CA LEU A 113 -5.79 12.87 -14.23
C LEU A 113 -6.47 13.96 -13.40
N SER A 114 -7.76 14.19 -13.64
CA SER A 114 -8.55 15.17 -12.88
C SER A 114 -8.56 14.80 -11.39
N VAL A 115 -8.72 15.81 -10.53
CA VAL A 115 -8.83 15.60 -9.08
C VAL A 115 -9.99 14.63 -8.80
N GLY A 116 -11.12 14.79 -9.50
CA GLY A 116 -12.27 13.90 -9.38
C GLY A 116 -11.98 12.43 -9.71
N ALA A 117 -11.26 12.13 -10.79
CA ALA A 117 -10.92 10.75 -11.14
C ALA A 117 -10.02 10.09 -10.08
N ARG A 118 -9.06 10.85 -9.54
CA ARG A 118 -8.19 10.39 -8.45
C ARG A 118 -8.99 10.16 -7.17
N THR A 119 -9.90 11.07 -6.83
CA THR A 119 -10.79 10.95 -5.67
C THR A 119 -11.60 9.66 -5.74
N TRP A 120 -12.28 9.39 -6.86
CA TRP A 120 -13.07 8.18 -7.05
C TRP A 120 -12.23 6.90 -6.98
N LEU A 121 -11.07 6.90 -7.63
CA LEU A 121 -10.16 5.76 -7.60
C LEU A 121 -9.64 5.49 -6.18
N GLN A 122 -9.30 6.54 -5.43
CA GLN A 122 -8.80 6.45 -4.07
C GLN A 122 -9.88 5.94 -3.09
N ILE A 123 -11.11 6.44 -3.21
CA ILE A 123 -12.26 5.97 -2.42
C ILE A 123 -12.55 4.50 -2.72
N GLY A 124 -12.59 4.13 -4.01
CA GLY A 124 -12.79 2.75 -4.44
C GLY A 124 -11.71 1.81 -3.91
N ALA A 125 -10.43 2.20 -4.01
CA ALA A 125 -9.32 1.44 -3.47
C ALA A 125 -9.43 1.27 -1.94
N GLY A 126 -9.76 2.34 -1.21
CA GLY A 126 -9.98 2.29 0.24
C GLY A 126 -11.09 1.32 0.64
N LEU A 127 -12.23 1.35 -0.05
CA LEU A 127 -13.36 0.42 0.15
C LEU A 127 -12.96 -1.03 -0.09
N VAL A 128 -12.23 -1.31 -1.17
CA VAL A 128 -11.75 -2.66 -1.48
C VAL A 128 -10.79 -3.17 -0.41
N ILE A 129 -9.83 -2.34 0.02
CA ILE A 129 -8.88 -2.70 1.10
C ILE A 129 -9.63 -2.98 2.42
N LEU A 130 -10.65 -2.17 2.74
CA LEU A 130 -11.50 -2.40 3.93
C LEU A 130 -12.26 -3.72 3.84
N ALA A 131 -12.86 -4.02 2.69
CA ALA A 131 -13.56 -5.27 2.46
C ALA A 131 -12.62 -6.48 2.65
N PHE A 132 -11.39 -6.41 2.12
CA PHE A 132 -10.38 -7.45 2.34
C PHE A 132 -9.95 -7.57 3.81
N GLY A 133 -9.73 -6.45 4.51
CA GLY A 133 -9.38 -6.45 5.93
C GLY A 133 -10.47 -7.07 6.81
N LEU A 134 -11.74 -6.72 6.57
CA LEU A 134 -12.91 -7.28 7.26
C LEU A 134 -13.09 -8.77 6.97
N ALA A 135 -12.85 -9.20 5.73
CA ALA A 135 -12.85 -10.61 5.35
C ALA A 135 -11.74 -11.39 6.07
N GLN A 136 -10.54 -10.81 6.22
CA GLN A 136 -9.41 -11.39 6.95
C GLN A 136 -9.72 -11.58 8.45
N LEU A 137 -10.49 -10.65 9.06
CA LEU A 137 -10.98 -10.75 10.44
C LEU A 137 -12.11 -11.77 10.62
N GLY A 138 -12.66 -12.29 9.52
CA GLY A 138 -13.70 -13.31 9.57
C GLY A 138 -15.08 -12.79 9.96
N VAL A 139 -15.35 -11.48 9.80
CA VAL A 139 -16.64 -10.86 10.12
C VAL A 139 -17.75 -11.53 9.27
N PRO A 140 -18.81 -12.09 9.90
CA PRO A 140 -19.92 -12.70 9.18
C PRO A 140 -20.64 -11.63 8.34
N GLY A 141 -20.70 -11.83 7.01
CA GLY A 141 -21.19 -10.84 6.03
C GLY A 141 -20.13 -10.46 4.99
N PHE A 142 -18.87 -10.22 5.41
CA PHE A 142 -17.76 -9.88 4.51
C PHE A 142 -16.92 -11.10 4.09
N ARG A 143 -17.05 -12.22 4.80
CA ARG A 143 -16.44 -13.51 4.40
C ARG A 143 -16.85 -13.98 2.99
N GLY A 144 -18.05 -13.62 2.53
CA GLY A 144 -18.55 -13.98 1.19
C GLY A 144 -18.25 -12.94 0.10
N ILE A 145 -17.73 -11.76 0.45
CA ILE A 145 -17.39 -10.67 -0.50
C ILE A 145 -15.98 -10.85 -1.09
N VAL A 146 -15.18 -11.78 -0.55
CA VAL A 146 -14.02 -12.29 -1.27
C VAL A 146 -14.57 -12.99 -2.51
N ILE A 147 -14.66 -12.25 -3.61
CA ILE A 147 -14.87 -12.78 -4.94
C ILE A 147 -13.69 -13.71 -5.15
N GLU A 148 -13.90 -14.99 -4.83
CA GLU A 148 -12.97 -16.02 -5.25
C GLU A 148 -12.91 -15.90 -6.78
N PRO A 149 -11.76 -15.51 -7.35
CA PRO A 149 -11.65 -15.35 -8.78
C PRO A 149 -12.14 -16.63 -9.46
N PRO A 150 -12.93 -16.54 -10.56
CA PRO A 150 -13.61 -17.70 -11.12
C PRO A 150 -12.65 -18.88 -11.29
N ARG A 151 -13.13 -20.09 -10.98
CA ARG A 151 -12.28 -21.29 -10.87
C ARG A 151 -11.41 -21.53 -12.10
N SER A 152 -11.78 -21.03 -13.28
CA SER A 152 -10.98 -20.99 -14.50
C SER A 152 -9.72 -20.12 -14.37
N TRP A 153 -9.84 -18.87 -13.93
CA TRP A 153 -8.70 -17.98 -13.69
C TRP A 153 -7.82 -18.52 -12.56
N MET A 154 -8.45 -18.99 -11.47
CA MET A 154 -7.73 -19.60 -10.37
C MET A 154 -7.00 -20.88 -10.79
N ARG A 155 -7.54 -21.68 -11.72
CA ARG A 155 -6.91 -22.89 -12.27
C ARG A 155 -5.75 -22.56 -13.21
N ILE A 156 -5.84 -21.48 -13.99
CA ILE A 156 -4.72 -20.96 -14.80
C ILE A 156 -3.59 -20.46 -13.91
N VAL A 157 -3.90 -19.63 -12.92
CA VAL A 157 -2.93 -19.10 -11.95
C VAL A 157 -2.33 -20.24 -11.11
N ARG A 158 -3.15 -21.20 -10.68
CA ARG A 158 -2.71 -22.35 -9.89
C ARG A 158 -1.89 -23.35 -10.70
N ASN A 159 -2.23 -23.61 -11.96
CA ASN A 159 -1.42 -24.46 -12.84
C ASN A 159 -0.08 -23.79 -13.16
N ARG A 160 -0.06 -22.48 -13.45
CA ARG A 160 1.19 -21.72 -13.59
C ARG A 160 2.00 -21.68 -12.29
N ALA A 161 1.35 -21.51 -11.14
CA ALA A 161 2.03 -21.48 -9.84
C ALA A 161 2.56 -22.86 -9.42
N ARG A 162 1.87 -23.96 -9.77
CA ARG A 162 2.35 -25.34 -9.55
C ARG A 162 3.53 -25.68 -10.46
N SER A 163 3.50 -25.25 -11.72
CA SER A 163 4.63 -25.46 -12.66
C SER A 163 5.81 -24.50 -12.43
N GLN A 164 5.66 -23.52 -11.53
CA GLN A 164 6.63 -22.45 -11.25
C GLN A 164 6.79 -22.23 -9.75
N MET A 165 6.92 -23.30 -8.94
CA MET A 165 7.06 -23.20 -7.47
C MET A 165 8.19 -22.25 -7.02
N ALA A 166 9.22 -22.01 -7.85
CA ALA A 166 10.27 -21.01 -7.64
C ALA A 166 9.89 -19.57 -8.09
N LEU A 167 8.96 -19.42 -9.05
CA LEU A 167 8.54 -18.12 -9.61
C LEU A 167 7.23 -17.58 -9.01
N ALA A 168 6.53 -18.35 -8.18
CA ALA A 168 5.31 -17.91 -7.51
C ALA A 168 5.46 -16.57 -6.73
N PRO A 169 6.57 -16.33 -6.00
CA PRO A 169 6.80 -15.04 -5.34
C PRO A 169 7.01 -13.90 -6.35
N ALA A 170 7.70 -14.15 -7.47
CA ALA A 170 7.95 -13.16 -8.52
C ALA A 170 6.67 -12.77 -9.27
N LEU A 171 5.79 -13.74 -9.57
CA LEU A 171 4.48 -13.50 -10.15
C LEU A 171 3.57 -12.70 -9.21
N LEU A 172 3.67 -12.94 -7.91
CA LEU A 172 2.96 -12.14 -6.93
C LEU A 172 3.51 -10.72 -6.85
N GLY A 173 4.84 -10.56 -6.92
CA GLY A 173 5.52 -9.26 -7.05
C GLY A 173 5.01 -8.49 -8.26
N LEU A 174 4.83 -9.15 -9.41
CA LEU A 174 4.17 -8.61 -10.59
C LEU A 174 2.71 -8.22 -10.34
N ALA A 175 1.96 -9.06 -9.65
CA ALA A 175 0.57 -8.80 -9.29
C ALA A 175 0.40 -7.65 -8.28
N THR A 176 1.47 -7.24 -7.58
CA THR A 176 1.38 -6.11 -6.63
C THR A 176 1.12 -4.76 -7.31
N VAL A 177 1.35 -4.64 -8.62
CA VAL A 177 0.88 -3.49 -9.43
C VAL A 177 -0.65 -3.34 -9.39
N LEU A 178 -1.39 -4.44 -9.27
CA LEU A 178 -2.85 -4.42 -9.19
C LEU A 178 -3.37 -4.06 -7.79
N ILE A 179 -2.50 -3.98 -6.78
CA ILE A 179 -2.86 -3.67 -5.40
C ILE A 179 -2.07 -2.42 -4.96
N PRO A 180 -2.35 -1.25 -5.54
CA PRO A 180 -1.68 -0.02 -5.14
C PRO A 180 -2.11 0.38 -3.73
N CYS A 181 -1.12 0.64 -2.87
CA CYS A 181 -1.30 1.31 -1.58
C CYS A 181 -1.32 2.84 -1.82
N GLY A 182 -1.97 3.64 -0.96
CA GLY A 182 -2.11 5.09 -1.15
C GLY A 182 -0.77 5.84 -1.34
N VAL A 183 0.32 5.33 -0.75
CA VAL A 183 1.67 5.85 -1.00
C VAL A 183 2.11 5.56 -2.43
N THR A 184 1.94 4.33 -2.93
CA THR A 184 2.26 3.98 -4.32
C THR A 184 1.44 4.82 -5.30
N LEU A 185 0.14 5.04 -5.05
CA LEU A 185 -0.68 5.95 -5.87
C LEU A 185 -0.10 7.38 -5.93
N SER A 186 0.45 7.86 -4.82
CA SER A 186 1.07 9.19 -4.75
C SER A 186 2.37 9.27 -5.55
N VAL A 187 3.20 8.21 -5.49
CA VAL A 187 4.42 8.13 -6.29
C VAL A 187 4.09 7.89 -7.76
N GLU A 188 3.01 7.16 -8.09
CA GLU A 188 2.51 6.95 -9.46
C GLU A 188 2.01 8.26 -10.06
N ALA A 189 1.30 9.07 -9.28
CA ALA A 189 0.94 10.43 -9.65
C ALA A 189 2.20 11.29 -9.91
N LEU A 190 3.23 11.17 -9.06
CA LEU A 190 4.49 11.87 -9.28
C LEU A 190 5.19 11.39 -10.57
N ALA A 191 5.20 10.08 -10.83
CA ALA A 191 5.74 9.49 -12.04
C ALA A 191 5.00 9.98 -13.28
N LEU A 192 3.66 10.05 -13.25
CA LEU A 192 2.85 10.70 -14.28
C LEU A 192 3.29 12.15 -14.51
N THR A 193 3.42 12.95 -13.46
CA THR A 193 3.81 14.38 -13.63
C THR A 193 5.25 14.59 -14.11
N SER A 194 6.08 13.54 -14.13
CA SER A 194 7.48 13.66 -14.57
C SER A 194 7.64 13.84 -16.09
N GLY A 195 6.60 13.53 -16.87
CA GLY A 195 6.53 13.80 -18.32
C GLY A 195 7.56 13.05 -19.19
N SER A 196 8.35 12.14 -18.60
CA SER A 196 9.30 11.31 -19.35
C SER A 196 9.35 9.88 -18.80
N ALA A 197 9.44 8.90 -19.72
CA ALA A 197 9.49 7.48 -19.36
C ALA A 197 10.65 7.16 -18.41
N PHE A 198 11.84 7.71 -18.65
CA PHE A 198 13.01 7.47 -17.82
C PHE A 198 12.87 8.05 -16.41
N ALA A 199 12.31 9.25 -16.27
CA ALA A 199 12.13 9.87 -14.95
C ALA A 199 11.04 9.13 -14.15
N GLY A 200 9.94 8.72 -14.79
CA GLY A 200 8.91 7.89 -14.18
C GLY A 200 9.44 6.51 -13.74
N ALA A 201 10.17 5.81 -14.61
CA ALA A 201 10.83 4.55 -14.29
C ALA A 201 11.79 4.67 -13.10
N GLY A 202 12.63 5.71 -13.10
CA GLY A 202 13.59 5.98 -12.03
C GLY A 202 12.92 6.24 -10.68
N THR A 203 11.81 7.00 -10.66
CA THR A 203 11.07 7.24 -9.41
C THR A 203 10.50 5.96 -8.80
N MET A 204 9.90 5.10 -9.62
CA MET A 204 9.36 3.81 -9.16
C MET A 204 10.45 2.85 -8.73
N ALA A 205 11.54 2.76 -9.48
CA ALA A 205 12.66 1.90 -9.15
C ALA A 205 13.29 2.29 -7.80
N VAL A 206 13.56 3.57 -7.58
CA VAL A 206 14.12 4.08 -6.31
C VAL A 206 13.13 3.87 -5.16
N PHE A 207 11.84 4.05 -5.40
CA PHE A 207 10.81 3.75 -4.39
C PHE A 207 10.82 2.28 -3.99
N VAL A 208 10.81 1.35 -4.97
CA VAL A 208 10.83 -0.10 -4.68
C VAL A 208 12.12 -0.49 -3.97
N LEU A 209 13.27 -0.01 -4.44
CA LEU A 209 14.57 -0.24 -3.79
C LEU A 209 14.58 0.28 -2.34
N GLY A 210 13.96 1.43 -2.08
CA GLY A 210 13.79 1.97 -0.72
C GLY A 210 12.90 1.11 0.18
N THR A 211 11.92 0.41 -0.38
CA THR A 211 11.05 -0.52 0.39
C THR A 211 11.70 -1.89 0.63
N SER A 212 12.70 -2.28 -0.17
CA SER A 212 13.35 -3.60 -0.11
C SER A 212 13.86 -4.01 1.26
N PRO A 213 14.57 -3.14 2.03
CA PRO A 213 15.07 -3.52 3.35
C PRO A 213 13.93 -3.88 4.32
N LEU A 214 12.82 -3.15 4.27
CA LEU A 214 11.70 -3.38 5.15
C LEU A 214 10.96 -4.68 4.78
N PHE A 215 10.76 -4.95 3.49
CA PHE A 215 10.19 -6.21 3.04
C PHE A 215 11.08 -7.42 3.36
N ALA A 216 12.40 -7.26 3.31
CA ALA A 216 13.34 -8.29 3.74
C ALA A 216 13.23 -8.59 5.24
N VAL A 217 13.22 -7.54 6.08
CA VAL A 217 13.05 -7.66 7.53
C VAL A 217 11.71 -8.29 7.88
N LEU A 218 10.62 -7.83 7.26
CA LEU A 218 9.27 -8.35 7.51
C LEU A 218 9.09 -9.78 6.99
N GLY A 219 9.67 -10.11 5.84
CA GLY A 219 9.70 -11.48 5.32
C GLY A 219 10.39 -12.42 6.30
N TYR A 220 11.59 -12.05 6.77
CA TYR A 220 12.33 -12.83 7.76
C TYR A 220 11.61 -12.93 9.12
N ALA A 221 11.08 -11.81 9.62
CA ALA A 221 10.33 -11.76 10.87
C ALA A 221 9.04 -12.60 10.78
N ALA A 222 8.31 -12.54 9.67
CA ALA A 222 7.12 -13.33 9.44
C ALA A 222 7.42 -14.83 9.39
N ARG A 223 8.56 -15.25 8.83
CA ARG A 223 9.00 -16.67 8.88
C ARG A 223 9.23 -17.15 10.30
N LYS A 224 9.96 -16.35 11.09
CA LYS A 224 10.27 -16.67 12.49
C LYS A 224 9.04 -16.60 13.41
N ALA A 225 8.11 -15.68 13.12
CA ALA A 225 6.87 -15.53 13.88
C ALA A 225 5.79 -16.54 13.45
N ALA A 226 5.76 -16.98 12.19
CA ALA A 226 4.78 -17.96 11.70
C ALA A 226 4.92 -19.34 12.37
N THR A 227 6.11 -19.70 12.86
CA THR A 227 6.32 -20.93 13.64
C THR A 227 5.88 -20.76 15.10
N ALA A 228 5.96 -19.55 15.65
CA ALA A 228 5.68 -19.26 17.05
C ALA A 228 4.23 -18.81 17.34
N TRP A 229 3.57 -18.12 16.40
CA TRP A 229 2.33 -17.35 16.64
C TRP A 229 1.20 -17.70 15.63
N ARG A 230 0.99 -19.00 15.37
CA ARG A 230 -0.07 -19.51 14.48
C ARG A 230 -1.46 -19.07 14.99
N GLY A 231 -2.09 -18.10 14.31
CA GLY A 231 -3.46 -17.63 14.55
C GLY A 231 -3.59 -16.14 14.91
N ARG A 232 -2.72 -15.60 15.79
CA ARG A 232 -2.74 -14.17 16.18
C ARG A 232 -2.22 -13.24 15.09
N LEU A 233 -1.30 -13.72 14.25
CA LEU A 233 -0.74 -12.96 13.13
C LEU A 233 -1.81 -12.59 12.08
N THR A 234 -2.77 -13.47 11.82
CA THR A 234 -3.87 -13.22 10.88
C THR A 234 -4.81 -12.10 11.38
N ALA A 235 -5.11 -12.07 12.67
CA ALA A 235 -5.92 -11.00 13.26
C ALA A 235 -5.18 -9.66 13.28
N LEU A 236 -3.90 -9.66 13.66
CA LEU A 236 -3.04 -8.46 13.66
C LEU A 236 -2.87 -7.86 12.26
N THR A 237 -2.59 -8.70 11.26
CA THR A 237 -2.46 -8.26 9.86
C THR A 237 -3.78 -7.73 9.32
N GLY A 238 -4.90 -8.39 9.59
CA GLY A 238 -6.21 -7.89 9.19
C GLY A 238 -6.56 -6.54 9.85
N LEU A 239 -6.24 -6.36 11.13
CA LEU A 239 -6.46 -5.07 11.83
C LEU A 239 -5.61 -3.95 11.21
N ALA A 240 -4.34 -4.23 10.91
CA ALA A 240 -3.46 -3.29 10.22
C ALA A 240 -3.98 -2.93 8.82
N VAL A 241 -4.50 -3.90 8.07
CA VAL A 241 -5.12 -3.67 6.75
C VAL A 241 -6.37 -2.80 6.87
N ILE A 242 -7.23 -3.03 7.88
CA ILE A 242 -8.40 -2.17 8.14
C ILE A 242 -7.98 -0.74 8.46
N ALA A 243 -7.02 -0.56 9.38
CA ALA A 243 -6.51 0.76 9.75
C ALA A 243 -5.98 1.53 8.52
N LEU A 244 -5.26 0.84 7.64
CA LEU A 244 -4.75 1.42 6.40
C LEU A 244 -5.87 1.70 5.37
N GLY A 245 -6.86 0.82 5.27
CA GLY A 245 -8.05 1.02 4.44
C GLY A 245 -8.82 2.27 4.87
N LEU A 246 -9.01 2.47 6.17
CA LEU A 246 -9.62 3.68 6.74
C LEU A 246 -8.78 4.93 6.42
N PHE A 247 -7.46 4.85 6.54
CA PHE A 247 -6.57 5.96 6.18
C PHE A 247 -6.65 6.32 4.69
N THR A 248 -6.69 5.30 3.81
CA THR A 248 -6.80 5.48 2.36
C THR A 248 -8.15 6.07 1.98
N LEU A 249 -9.22 5.58 2.59
CA LEU A 249 -10.57 6.10 2.42
C LEU A 249 -10.66 7.56 2.88
N ASN A 250 -10.09 7.86 4.05
CA ASN A 250 -10.03 9.23 4.58
C ASN A 250 -9.29 10.18 3.62
N GLY A 251 -8.17 9.76 3.03
CA GLY A 251 -7.47 10.55 2.02
C GLY A 251 -8.33 10.84 0.78
N GLY A 252 -9.18 9.89 0.37
CA GLY A 252 -10.16 10.10 -0.69
C GLY A 252 -11.27 11.09 -0.28
N LEU A 253 -11.81 10.97 0.93
CA LEU A 253 -12.81 11.90 1.46
C LEU A 253 -12.25 13.32 1.61
N GLU A 254 -11.00 13.46 2.02
CA GLU A 254 -10.31 14.74 2.14
C GLU A 254 -10.14 15.39 0.76
N LEU A 255 -9.73 14.63 -0.25
CA LEU A 255 -9.66 15.10 -1.64
C LEU A 255 -11.03 15.48 -2.21
N ALA A 256 -12.09 14.80 -1.78
CA ALA A 256 -13.47 15.13 -2.15
C ALA A 256 -13.99 16.41 -1.47
N GLY A 257 -13.28 16.94 -0.47
CA GLY A 257 -13.80 17.99 0.40
C GLY A 257 -14.98 17.55 1.26
N SER A 258 -15.10 16.24 1.54
CA SER A 258 -16.25 15.69 2.25
C SER A 258 -16.29 16.18 3.69
N PRO A 259 -17.46 16.57 4.22
CA PRO A 259 -17.63 16.91 5.63
C PRO A 259 -17.28 15.73 6.56
N LEU A 260 -17.35 14.49 6.06
CA LEU A 260 -17.03 13.28 6.81
C LEU A 260 -15.52 12.97 6.88
N ALA A 261 -14.66 13.79 6.28
CA ALA A 261 -13.22 13.62 6.40
C ALA A 261 -12.77 13.86 7.85
N ALA A 262 -11.85 13.04 8.37
CA ALA A 262 -11.45 13.04 9.78
C ALA A 262 -10.99 14.41 10.30
N SER A 263 -10.42 15.24 9.42
CA SER A 263 -10.00 16.62 9.72
C SER A 263 -11.18 17.58 9.94
N ARG A 264 -12.33 17.32 9.31
CA ARG A 264 -13.54 18.17 9.28
C ARG A 264 -14.65 17.66 10.20
N ILE A 265 -14.58 16.42 10.65
CA ILE A 265 -15.55 15.86 11.62
C ILE A 265 -15.75 16.81 12.83
N PRO A 266 -14.69 17.30 13.51
CA PRO A 266 -14.86 18.22 14.66
C PRO A 266 -15.61 19.52 14.32
N GLN A 267 -15.46 20.01 13.08
CA GLN A 267 -16.15 21.20 12.59
C GLN A 267 -17.62 20.90 12.28
N THR A 268 -17.92 19.74 11.69
CA THR A 268 -19.29 19.32 11.34
C THR A 268 -20.17 18.98 12.54
N VAL A 269 -19.57 18.47 13.62
CA VAL A 269 -20.27 18.15 14.88
C VAL A 269 -20.26 19.33 15.86
N GLY A 270 -19.73 20.50 15.45
CA GLY A 270 -19.76 21.74 16.24
C GLY A 270 -18.79 21.79 17.42
N LEU A 271 -17.79 20.91 17.50
CA LEU A 271 -16.83 20.82 18.61
C LEU A 271 -15.57 21.68 18.42
N ALA A 272 -15.29 22.15 17.21
CA ALA A 272 -14.11 22.98 16.90
C ALA A 272 -14.38 23.98 15.76
N GLN A 273 -15.23 24.98 16.01
CA GLN A 273 -15.41 26.10 15.08
C GLN A 273 -14.29 27.12 15.32
N SER A 274 -13.27 27.13 14.46
CA SER A 274 -12.35 28.26 14.37
C SER A 274 -13.14 29.47 13.83
N PRO A 275 -13.22 30.59 14.57
CA PRO A 275 -13.88 31.79 14.07
C PRO A 275 -13.22 32.23 12.75
N PRO A 276 -14.01 32.67 11.75
CA PRO A 276 -13.46 33.09 10.47
C PRO A 276 -12.49 34.27 10.67
N ASP A 277 -11.28 34.13 10.13
CA ASP A 277 -10.26 35.18 10.23
C ASP A 277 -10.33 36.11 9.01
N THR A 278 -10.69 37.37 9.24
CA THR A 278 -10.73 38.41 8.19
C THR A 278 -9.44 39.23 8.12
N SER A 279 -8.51 39.07 9.07
CA SER A 279 -7.28 39.89 9.17
C SER A 279 -6.30 39.65 8.01
N THR A 280 -6.41 38.50 7.37
CA THR A 280 -5.58 38.10 6.21
C THR A 280 -6.18 38.47 4.86
N VAL A 281 -7.36 39.13 4.87
CA VAL A 281 -8.08 39.55 3.67
C VAL A 281 -7.90 41.05 3.46
N SER A 282 -7.19 41.40 2.39
CA SER A 282 -7.03 42.80 1.97
C SER A 282 -7.90 43.07 0.74
N THR A 283 -8.65 44.18 0.76
CA THR A 283 -9.43 44.64 -0.39
C THR A 283 -8.83 45.94 -0.90
N ALA A 284 -8.41 45.96 -2.16
CA ALA A 284 -7.91 47.16 -2.82
C ALA A 284 -8.36 47.18 -4.29
N ASN A 285 -8.82 48.34 -4.78
CA ASN A 285 -9.20 48.55 -6.19
C ASN A 285 -10.25 47.55 -6.71
N GLY A 286 -11.26 47.20 -5.91
CA GLY A 286 -12.32 46.26 -6.31
C GLY A 286 -11.87 44.79 -6.44
N ARG A 287 -10.63 44.45 -6.06
CA ARG A 287 -10.14 43.07 -5.95
C ARG A 287 -9.86 42.73 -4.49
N GLN A 288 -10.09 41.48 -4.12
CA GLN A 288 -9.77 40.97 -2.78
C GLN A 288 -8.62 39.95 -2.85
N VAL A 289 -7.67 40.08 -1.92
CA VAL A 289 -6.49 39.23 -1.82
C VAL A 289 -6.50 38.56 -0.45
N VAL A 290 -6.46 37.22 -0.47
CA VAL A 290 -6.41 36.38 0.73
C VAL A 290 -5.01 35.80 0.86
N VAL A 291 -4.40 35.88 2.04
CA VAL A 291 -3.08 35.30 2.29
C VAL A 291 -3.19 34.12 3.26
N ILE A 292 -2.80 32.93 2.81
CA ILE A 292 -2.72 31.73 3.64
C ILE A 292 -1.27 31.27 3.72
N THR A 293 -0.77 30.96 4.91
CA THR A 293 0.58 30.46 5.11
C THR A 293 0.57 28.93 5.22
N ALA A 294 1.29 28.26 4.32
CA ALA A 294 1.53 26.83 4.34
C ALA A 294 2.86 26.55 5.06
N THR A 295 2.77 25.97 6.25
CA THR A 295 3.92 25.54 7.07
C THR A 295 4.26 24.07 6.81
N ALA A 296 5.18 23.47 7.56
CA ALA A 296 5.52 22.05 7.42
C ALA A 296 4.35 21.09 7.78
N SER A 297 3.39 21.53 8.60
CA SER A 297 2.33 20.67 9.15
C SER A 297 0.90 21.18 8.94
N ALA A 298 0.70 22.48 8.71
CA ALA A 298 -0.64 23.07 8.61
C ALA A 298 -0.71 24.29 7.69
N TYR A 299 -1.93 24.62 7.26
CA TYR A 299 -2.28 25.90 6.66
C TYR A 299 -2.85 26.81 7.75
N SER A 300 -2.39 28.06 7.77
CA SER A 300 -2.88 29.07 8.73
C SER A 300 -3.11 30.40 8.02
N PRO A 301 -4.27 31.04 8.20
CA PRO A 301 -5.46 30.54 8.91
C PRO A 301 -6.13 29.33 8.21
N ASP A 302 -6.84 28.52 8.99
CA ASP A 302 -7.60 27.34 8.54
C ASP A 302 -9.00 27.70 8.04
N ASN A 303 -9.57 28.81 8.52
CA ASN A 303 -10.86 29.35 8.11
C ASN A 303 -10.75 30.84 7.77
N VAL A 304 -11.17 31.22 6.56
CA VAL A 304 -11.11 32.60 6.06
C VAL A 304 -12.45 32.99 5.45
N GLU A 305 -12.96 34.15 5.84
CA GLU A 305 -14.17 34.73 5.26
C GLU A 305 -13.83 35.83 4.26
N VAL A 306 -14.49 35.78 3.10
CA VAL A 306 -14.27 36.70 1.99
C VAL A 306 -15.61 37.27 1.50
N ARG A 307 -15.61 38.47 0.91
CA ARG A 307 -16.86 39.06 0.41
C ARG A 307 -17.27 38.40 -0.90
N ALA A 308 -18.54 38.00 -0.98
CA ALA A 308 -19.12 37.48 -2.21
C ALA A 308 -19.16 38.54 -3.32
N GLY A 309 -19.04 38.11 -4.58
CA GLY A 309 -19.16 38.98 -5.74
C GLY A 309 -17.91 39.81 -6.10
N LEU A 310 -16.83 39.75 -5.30
CA LEU A 310 -15.55 40.37 -5.63
C LEU A 310 -14.56 39.37 -6.26
N PRO A 311 -13.80 39.77 -7.29
CA PRO A 311 -12.72 38.96 -7.83
C PRO A 311 -11.64 38.71 -6.77
N THR A 312 -11.41 37.44 -6.48
CA THR A 312 -10.60 36.96 -5.35
C THR A 312 -9.30 36.33 -5.84
N THR A 313 -8.19 36.76 -5.26
CA THR A 313 -6.88 36.14 -5.48
C THR A 313 -6.39 35.53 -4.18
N LEU A 314 -6.16 34.21 -4.19
CA LEU A 314 -5.57 33.49 -3.09
C LEU A 314 -4.05 33.46 -3.24
N VAL A 315 -3.33 33.95 -2.23
CA VAL A 315 -1.88 33.93 -2.14
C VAL A 315 -1.49 32.93 -1.06
N ILE A 316 -0.85 31.85 -1.48
CA ILE A 316 -0.36 30.82 -0.58
C ILE A 316 1.12 31.07 -0.34
N ARG A 317 1.48 31.51 0.85
CA ARG A 317 2.86 31.71 1.29
C ARG A 317 3.39 30.41 1.87
N SER A 318 4.35 29.80 1.22
CA SER A 318 5.04 28.61 1.71
C SER A 318 6.19 29.03 2.61
N ASP A 319 6.14 28.57 3.86
CA ASP A 319 7.22 28.69 4.84
C ASP A 319 7.73 27.30 5.22
N ASN A 320 8.80 26.88 4.56
CA ASN A 320 9.39 25.56 4.70
C ASN A 320 8.35 24.41 4.53
N ALA A 321 7.43 24.58 3.58
CA ALA A 321 6.41 23.61 3.23
C ALA A 321 7.06 22.32 2.72
N ARG A 322 6.85 21.20 3.40
CA ARG A 322 7.44 19.89 3.06
C ARG A 322 6.40 18.77 3.12
N GLY A 323 6.61 17.71 2.34
CA GLY A 323 5.71 16.57 2.32
C GLY A 323 4.34 16.89 1.72
N CYS A 324 3.28 16.31 2.29
CA CYS A 324 1.92 16.36 1.78
C CYS A 324 1.35 17.79 1.67
N ILE A 325 1.76 18.71 2.56
CA ILE A 325 1.31 20.11 2.55
C ILE A 325 1.66 20.85 1.25
N ARG A 326 2.59 20.33 0.45
CA ARG A 326 2.93 20.95 -0.83
C ARG A 326 1.92 20.65 -1.93
N SER A 327 1.10 19.62 -1.78
CA SER A 327 0.05 19.30 -2.75
C SER A 327 -1.22 20.06 -2.37
N PHE A 328 -1.35 21.28 -2.87
CA PHE A 328 -2.53 22.10 -2.64
C PHE A 328 -3.61 21.79 -3.68
N VAL A 329 -4.84 21.54 -3.22
CA VAL A 329 -5.97 21.14 -4.06
C VAL A 329 -7.16 22.04 -3.73
N ILE A 330 -7.82 22.55 -4.76
CA ILE A 330 -9.09 23.26 -4.66
C ILE A 330 -10.15 22.41 -5.39
N PRO A 331 -10.90 21.55 -4.66
CA PRO A 331 -11.82 20.60 -5.29
C PRO A 331 -12.91 21.28 -6.12
N SER A 332 -13.47 22.39 -5.64
CA SER A 332 -14.53 23.16 -6.33
C SER A 332 -14.11 23.73 -7.67
N LEU A 333 -12.82 24.04 -7.84
CA LEU A 333 -12.25 24.53 -9.09
C LEU A 333 -11.57 23.41 -9.90
N ASN A 334 -11.55 22.17 -9.39
CA ASN A 334 -10.82 21.04 -9.96
C ASN A 334 -9.34 21.37 -10.26
N GLU A 335 -8.74 22.25 -9.44
CA GLU A 335 -7.36 22.67 -9.59
C GLU A 335 -6.46 22.02 -8.53
N GLN A 336 -5.28 21.56 -8.95
CA GLN A 336 -4.21 21.14 -8.07
C GLN A 336 -2.92 21.87 -8.43
N LYS A 337 -2.24 22.44 -7.43
CA LYS A 337 -0.95 23.09 -7.59
C LYS A 337 0.05 22.51 -6.60
N ILE A 338 1.29 22.36 -7.05
CA ILE A 338 2.41 22.02 -6.18
C ILE A 338 3.01 23.32 -5.65
N LEU A 339 2.99 23.51 -4.34
CA LEU A 339 3.56 24.66 -3.67
C LEU A 339 5.10 24.58 -3.65
N PRO A 340 5.80 25.72 -3.75
CA PRO A 340 7.23 25.78 -3.52
C PRO A 340 7.57 25.42 -2.07
N VAL A 341 8.83 25.09 -1.78
CA VAL A 341 9.26 24.86 -0.39
C VAL A 341 9.25 26.16 0.41
N THR A 342 9.72 27.25 -0.22
CA THR A 342 9.66 28.61 0.31
C THR A 342 9.27 29.54 -0.83
N GLY A 343 8.38 30.49 -0.58
CA GLY A 343 7.93 31.49 -1.58
C GLY A 343 6.41 31.62 -1.63
N GLU A 344 5.88 32.32 -2.64
CA GLU A 344 4.44 32.56 -2.77
C GLU A 344 3.90 31.94 -4.05
N ARG A 345 2.67 31.41 -3.98
CA ARG A 345 1.90 30.97 -5.14
C ARG A 345 0.57 31.69 -5.18
N ARG A 346 0.27 32.36 -6.30
CA ARG A 346 -0.98 33.07 -6.51
C ARG A 346 -1.93 32.21 -7.33
N ILE A 347 -3.18 32.14 -6.89
CA ILE A 347 -4.27 31.40 -7.54
C ILE A 347 -5.44 32.36 -7.67
N GLU A 348 -5.95 32.55 -8.88
CA GLU A 348 -7.14 33.36 -9.10
C GLU A 348 -8.37 32.48 -8.86
N LEU A 349 -9.16 32.82 -7.84
CA LEU A 349 -10.41 32.11 -7.52
C LEU A 349 -11.60 32.66 -8.30
N GLY A 350 -11.43 33.76 -9.03
CA GLY A 350 -12.51 34.46 -9.73
C GLY A 350 -13.49 35.12 -8.76
N THR A 351 -14.74 35.29 -9.20
CA THR A 351 -15.82 35.86 -8.38
C THR A 351 -16.53 34.74 -7.63
N LEU A 352 -16.38 34.72 -6.32
CA LEU A 352 -16.97 33.71 -5.46
C LEU A 352 -18.44 34.02 -5.17
N GLN A 353 -19.28 32.99 -5.22
CA GLN A 353 -20.67 33.06 -4.78
C GLN A 353 -20.75 32.89 -3.25
N PRO A 354 -21.83 33.37 -2.60
CA PRO A 354 -22.06 33.08 -1.19
C PRO A 354 -22.19 31.56 -0.96
N GLY A 355 -21.50 31.04 0.06
CA GLY A 355 -21.58 29.61 0.44
C GLY A 355 -20.28 29.07 1.03
#